data_AF-A0A7C4YYZ4-F1
#
_entry.id   AF-A0A7C4YYZ4-F1
#
_cell.length_a   1.000
_cell.length_b   1.000
_cell.length_c   1.000
_cell.angle_alpha   90.00
_cell.angle_beta   90.00
_cell.angle_gamma   90.00
#
_symmetry.space_group_name_H-M   'P 1'
#
loop_
_entity.id
_entity.type
_entity.pdbx_description
1 polymer ?
#
loop_
_entity_poly.entity_id
_entity_poly.type
_entity_poly.pdbx_seq_one_letter_code
_entity_poly.pdbx_strand_id
1 'polypeptide(L)'
;MMRFARNITLGTIIFGLVLALIVFVITAQSPNTHATVTMGLVAYLLWVVIGGTMQWQLRDVIRSIIRSVPLPWMVTFVLFATGLMMIEEAITTLMTNLAPMFGSQVGKAYMTASANYWDVVFFHSVIVTIPIFIAWAILLRRYAFTPLQAFWLFGLTGVIMEMVFSGPQQLLQLPFWIPIYGMMIWLPVYCVPEREAKPVRPWHYALPFLAAVIALAAFYLIMTIIGIVTGFQPFTNHPMIHFPPITE
;
A
#
# COMPACT_ATOMS: atom_id res chain seq x y z
N MET A 1 -3.01 26.28 7.05
CA MET A 1 -3.03 25.14 6.10
C MET A 1 -2.80 23.78 6.76
N MET A 2 -1.77 23.59 7.61
CA MET A 2 -1.48 22.29 8.26
C MET A 2 -2.64 21.72 9.11
N ARG A 3 -3.35 22.54 9.89
CA ARG A 3 -4.51 22.09 10.69
C ARG A 3 -5.66 21.55 9.83
N PHE A 4 -5.93 22.20 8.69
CA PHE A 4 -6.99 21.80 7.77
C PHE A 4 -6.68 20.44 7.13
N ALA A 5 -5.48 20.26 6.59
CA ALA A 5 -5.09 19.01 5.95
C ALA A 5 -5.01 17.84 6.96
N ARG A 6 -4.60 18.11 8.21
CA ARG A 6 -4.69 17.13 9.32
C ARG A 6 -6.14 16.73 9.60
N ASN A 7 -7.05 17.70 9.70
CA ASN A 7 -8.45 17.43 9.98
C ASN A 7 -9.12 16.65 8.83
N ILE A 8 -8.78 16.93 7.57
CA ILE A 8 -9.23 16.13 6.42
C ILE A 8 -8.73 14.69 6.58
N THR A 9 -7.44 14.50 6.88
CA THR A 9 -6.86 13.16 7.03
C THR A 9 -7.53 12.35 8.13
N LEU A 10 -7.75 12.96 9.30
CA LEU A 10 -8.51 12.34 10.39
C LEU A 10 -9.95 12.06 9.99
N GLY A 11 -10.61 13.00 9.31
CA GLY A 11 -11.96 12.82 8.77
C GLY A 11 -12.04 11.65 7.81
N THR A 12 -11.04 11.45 6.95
CA THR A 12 -10.96 10.33 6.01
C THR A 12 -10.75 9.00 6.73
N ILE A 13 -9.90 8.96 7.76
CA ILE A 13 -9.70 7.76 8.56
C ILE A 13 -11.01 7.37 9.28
N ILE A 14 -11.67 8.33 9.92
CA ILE A 14 -12.95 8.11 10.61
C ILE A 14 -14.01 7.66 9.61
N PHE A 15 -14.11 8.33 8.46
CA PHE A 15 -15.09 7.99 7.44
C PHE A 15 -14.84 6.61 6.82
N GLY A 16 -13.57 6.23 6.60
CA GLY A 16 -13.19 4.88 6.18
C GLY A 16 -13.62 3.81 7.18
N LEU A 17 -13.41 4.06 8.48
CA LEU A 17 -13.85 3.16 9.54
C LEU A 17 -15.39 3.04 9.59
N VAL A 18 -16.11 4.16 9.52
CA VAL A 18 -17.58 4.17 9.50
C VAL A 18 -18.11 3.40 8.29
N LEU A 19 -17.53 3.63 7.10
CA LEU A 19 -17.91 2.92 5.88
C LEU A 19 -17.69 1.41 6.03
N ALA A 20 -16.53 0.98 6.56
CA ALA A 20 -16.24 -0.43 6.80
C ALA A 20 -17.25 -1.07 7.77
N LEU A 21 -17.65 -0.35 8.83
CA LEU A 21 -18.67 -0.80 9.77
C LEU A 21 -20.06 -0.92 9.13
N ILE A 22 -20.43 0.00 8.25
CA ILE A 22 -21.70 -0.08 7.49
C ILE A 22 -21.69 -1.32 6.58
N VAL A 23 -20.61 -1.53 5.82
CA VAL A 23 -20.47 -2.68 4.93
C VAL A 23 -20.47 -3.99 5.72
N PHE A 24 -19.85 -4.01 6.90
CA PHE A 24 -19.87 -5.15 7.81
C PHE A 24 -21.31 -5.58 8.16
N VAL A 25 -22.17 -4.62 8.51
CA VAL A 25 -23.59 -4.89 8.83
C VAL A 25 -24.34 -5.39 7.60
N ILE A 26 -24.15 -4.77 6.44
CA ILE A 26 -24.87 -5.12 5.20
C ILE A 26 -24.50 -6.53 4.72
N THR A 27 -23.26 -6.96 4.94
CA THR A 27 -22.74 -8.22 4.40
C THR A 27 -22.98 -9.43 5.29
N ALA A 28 -23.62 -9.27 6.46
CA ALA A 28 -23.82 -10.32 7.45
C ALA A 28 -24.45 -11.62 6.93
N GLN A 29 -25.21 -11.57 5.83
CA GLN A 29 -25.88 -12.72 5.23
C GLN A 29 -25.02 -13.47 4.19
N SER A 30 -23.86 -12.93 3.80
CA SER A 30 -22.94 -13.56 2.84
C SER A 30 -21.66 -13.98 3.56
N PRO A 31 -21.48 -15.27 3.93
CA PRO A 31 -20.38 -15.69 4.81
C PRO A 31 -18.99 -15.28 4.31
N ASN A 32 -18.70 -15.50 3.03
CA ASN A 32 -17.40 -15.17 2.45
C ASN A 32 -17.19 -13.66 2.36
N THR A 33 -18.21 -12.91 1.93
CA THR A 33 -18.10 -11.44 1.87
C THR A 33 -17.96 -10.84 3.27
N HIS A 34 -18.72 -11.36 4.23
CA HIS A 34 -18.65 -10.94 5.62
C HIS A 34 -17.27 -11.21 6.21
N ALA A 35 -16.69 -12.38 5.93
CA ALA A 35 -15.33 -12.71 6.33
C ALA A 35 -14.31 -11.73 5.72
N THR A 36 -14.37 -11.45 4.42
CA THR A 36 -13.49 -10.48 3.76
C THR A 36 -13.60 -9.08 4.37
N VAL A 37 -14.82 -8.61 4.64
CA VAL A 37 -15.05 -7.29 5.25
C VAL A 37 -14.55 -7.25 6.69
N THR A 38 -14.75 -8.33 7.45
CA THR A 38 -14.28 -8.42 8.84
C THR A 38 -12.74 -8.44 8.89
N MET A 39 -12.11 -9.21 8.02
CA MET A 39 -10.65 -9.20 7.83
C MET A 39 -10.14 -7.80 7.47
N GLY A 40 -10.81 -7.13 6.52
CA GLY A 40 -10.48 -5.76 6.13
C GLY A 40 -10.60 -4.77 7.28
N LEU A 41 -11.64 -4.89 8.11
CA LEU A 41 -11.82 -4.06 9.30
C LEU A 41 -10.70 -4.29 10.32
N VAL A 42 -10.34 -5.54 10.60
CA VAL A 42 -9.24 -5.88 11.52
C VAL A 42 -7.91 -5.35 10.98
N ALA A 43 -7.61 -5.56 9.69
CA ALA A 43 -6.42 -5.03 9.05
C ALA A 43 -6.37 -3.50 9.13
N TYR A 44 -7.51 -2.82 8.90
CA TYR A 44 -7.61 -1.37 9.01
C TYR A 44 -7.33 -0.88 10.43
N LEU A 45 -7.87 -1.55 11.45
CA LEU A 45 -7.60 -1.20 12.85
C LEU A 45 -6.12 -1.38 13.20
N LEU A 46 -5.51 -2.50 12.80
CA LEU A 46 -4.10 -2.80 13.07
C LEU A 46 -3.16 -1.85 12.33
N TRP A 47 -3.36 -1.66 11.03
CA TRP A 47 -2.46 -0.87 10.19
C TRP A 47 -2.73 0.62 10.31
N VAL A 48 -3.99 1.05 10.16
CA VAL A 48 -4.37 2.47 10.10
C VAL A 48 -4.48 3.10 11.45
N VAL A 49 -5.25 2.49 12.36
CA VAL A 49 -5.49 3.10 13.65
C VAL A 49 -4.28 2.91 14.57
N ILE A 50 -3.89 1.67 14.82
CA ILE A 50 -2.76 1.36 15.72
C ILE A 50 -1.44 1.73 15.06
N GLY A 51 -1.16 1.17 13.87
CA GLY A 51 0.07 1.43 13.13
C GLY A 51 0.25 2.92 12.80
N GLY A 52 -0.77 3.59 12.27
CA GLY A 52 -0.74 5.03 12.01
C GLY A 52 -0.51 5.88 13.28
N THR A 53 -1.12 5.51 14.40
CA THR A 53 -0.88 6.18 15.69
C THR A 53 0.56 5.99 16.16
N MET A 54 1.09 4.76 16.08
CA MET A 54 2.47 4.47 16.43
C MET A 54 3.45 5.22 15.53
N GLN A 55 3.23 5.20 14.21
CA GLN A 55 4.02 5.96 13.24
C GLN A 55 4.00 7.44 13.58
N TRP A 56 2.85 8.02 13.95
CA TRP A 56 2.74 9.42 14.32
C TRP A 56 3.47 9.74 15.62
N GLN A 57 3.29 8.94 16.67
CA GLN A 57 3.88 9.18 17.98
C GLN A 57 5.40 8.99 17.97
N LEU A 58 5.89 8.00 17.23
CA LEU A 58 7.30 7.63 17.17
C LEU A 58 8.05 8.29 16.00
N ARG A 59 7.38 9.13 15.18
CA ARG A 59 7.96 9.69 13.95
C ARG A 59 9.32 10.36 14.13
N ASP A 60 9.52 11.07 15.24
CA ASP A 60 10.74 11.83 15.50
C ASP A 60 11.89 10.88 15.89
N VAL A 61 11.60 9.84 16.68
CA VAL A 61 12.52 8.77 17.04
C VAL A 61 12.91 7.98 15.79
N ILE A 62 11.92 7.55 15.01
CA ILE A 62 12.13 6.81 13.76
C ILE A 62 12.94 7.65 12.78
N ARG A 63 12.62 8.95 12.61
CA ARG A 63 13.38 9.85 11.76
C ARG A 63 14.85 9.95 12.17
N SER A 64 15.14 10.00 13.47
CA SER A 64 16.51 10.02 13.99
C SER A 64 17.26 8.73 13.61
N ILE A 65 16.64 7.56 13.85
CA ILE A 65 17.20 6.25 13.51
C ILE A 65 17.42 6.11 12.00
N ILE A 66 16.41 6.43 11.20
CA ILE A 66 16.49 6.30 9.73
C ILE A 66 17.57 7.24 9.15
N ARG A 67 17.77 8.42 9.74
CA ARG A 67 18.81 9.37 9.30
C ARG A 67 20.22 8.99 9.76
N SER A 68 20.38 8.11 10.74
CA SER A 68 21.71 7.63 11.16
C SER A 68 22.23 6.48 10.29
N VAL A 69 21.38 5.89 9.44
CA VAL A 69 21.78 4.82 8.51
C VAL A 69 22.78 5.39 7.47
N PRO A 70 23.96 4.78 7.28
CA PRO A 70 25.02 5.28 6.39
C PRO A 70 24.75 4.94 4.91
N LEU A 71 23.50 5.06 4.47
CA LEU A 71 23.07 4.84 3.09
C LEU A 71 22.60 6.15 2.45
N PRO A 72 22.69 6.28 1.11
CA PRO A 72 22.08 7.41 0.42
C PRO A 72 20.58 7.48 0.73
N TRP A 73 20.08 8.67 1.07
CA TRP A 73 18.70 8.83 1.55
C TRP A 73 17.63 8.28 0.60
N MET A 74 17.88 8.28 -0.72
CA MET A 74 16.97 7.70 -1.71
C MET A 74 16.84 6.19 -1.53
N VAL A 75 17.97 5.50 -1.28
CA VAL A 75 18.00 4.05 -1.01
C VAL A 75 17.30 3.78 0.31
N THR A 76 17.62 4.54 1.36
CA THR A 76 16.96 4.42 2.67
C THR A 76 15.45 4.63 2.57
N PHE A 77 15.01 5.62 1.79
CA PHE A 77 13.59 5.88 1.53
C PHE A 77 12.90 4.68 0.88
N VAL A 78 13.47 4.12 -0.20
CA VAL A 78 12.89 2.98 -0.90
C VAL A 78 12.83 1.76 0.01
N LEU A 79 13.93 1.44 0.71
CA LEU A 79 13.98 0.32 1.64
C LEU A 79 12.98 0.48 2.78
N PHE A 80 12.84 1.69 3.32
CA PHE A 80 11.93 1.95 4.41
C PHE A 80 10.45 1.85 3.97
N ALA A 81 10.09 2.46 2.84
CA ALA A 81 8.75 2.33 2.28
C ALA A 81 8.41 0.88 1.92
N THR A 82 9.37 0.13 1.36
CA THR A 82 9.23 -1.30 1.08
C THR A 82 9.03 -2.09 2.38
N GLY A 83 9.80 -1.79 3.43
CA GLY A 83 9.63 -2.44 4.74
C GLY A 83 8.26 -2.18 5.37
N LEU A 84 7.72 -0.96 5.26
CA LEU A 84 6.36 -0.66 5.71
C LEU A 84 5.30 -1.42 4.91
N MET A 85 5.47 -1.52 3.60
CA MET A 85 4.56 -2.32 2.76
C MET A 85 4.65 -3.82 3.10
N MET A 86 5.85 -4.34 3.37
CA MET A 86 6.04 -5.72 3.82
C MET A 86 5.35 -6.02 5.14
N ILE A 87 5.28 -5.05 6.07
CA ILE A 87 4.54 -5.18 7.33
C ILE A 87 3.03 -5.20 7.06
N GLU A 88 2.54 -4.32 6.21
CA GLU A 88 1.13 -4.29 5.82
C GLU A 88 0.72 -5.61 5.15
N GLU A 89 1.53 -6.14 4.23
CA GLU A 89 1.27 -7.43 3.60
C GLU A 89 1.38 -8.61 4.57
N ALA A 90 2.17 -8.48 5.63
CA ALA A 90 2.18 -9.50 6.69
C ALA A 90 0.84 -9.51 7.42
N ILE A 91 0.21 -8.35 7.63
CA ILE A 91 -1.12 -8.24 8.24
C ILE A 91 -2.19 -8.82 7.29
N THR A 92 -2.19 -8.47 6.01
CA THR A 92 -3.18 -8.98 5.04
C THR A 92 -3.04 -10.49 4.79
N THR A 93 -1.80 -10.98 4.71
CA THR A 93 -1.52 -12.41 4.59
C THR A 93 -1.96 -13.16 5.84
N LEU A 94 -1.67 -12.61 7.03
CA LEU A 94 -2.15 -13.17 8.29
C LEU A 94 -3.68 -13.22 8.31
N MET A 95 -4.36 -12.12 7.96
CA MET A 95 -5.82 -12.09 7.91
C MET A 95 -6.36 -13.16 6.95
N THR A 96 -5.78 -13.28 5.77
CA THR A 96 -6.14 -14.31 4.77
C THR A 96 -6.00 -15.73 5.30
N ASN A 97 -4.92 -16.03 6.02
CA ASN A 97 -4.73 -17.33 6.68
C ASN A 97 -5.72 -17.56 7.83
N LEU A 98 -6.16 -16.47 8.47
CA LEU A 98 -7.14 -16.48 9.55
C LEU A 98 -8.60 -16.43 9.07
N ALA A 99 -8.85 -16.51 7.76
CA ALA A 99 -10.21 -16.60 7.19
C ALA A 99 -11.15 -17.58 7.95
N PRO A 100 -10.70 -18.76 8.41
CA PRO A 100 -11.53 -19.69 9.18
C PRO A 100 -12.07 -19.10 10.49
N MET A 101 -11.32 -18.22 11.15
CA MET A 101 -11.78 -17.53 12.37
C MET A 101 -12.90 -16.53 12.09
N PHE A 102 -13.08 -16.15 10.82
CA PHE A 102 -14.13 -15.25 10.36
C PHE A 102 -15.26 -15.99 9.63
N GLY A 103 -15.29 -17.33 9.69
CA GLY A 103 -16.36 -18.15 9.14
C GLY A 103 -16.23 -18.46 7.64
N SER A 104 -15.03 -18.33 7.06
CA SER A 104 -14.77 -18.69 5.65
C SER A 104 -13.53 -19.57 5.51
N GLN A 105 -13.47 -20.41 4.48
CA GLN A 105 -12.26 -21.19 4.21
C GLN A 105 -11.18 -20.30 3.57
N VAL A 106 -9.91 -20.61 3.83
CA VAL A 106 -8.78 -19.96 3.15
C VAL A 106 -8.96 -20.12 1.63
N GLY A 107 -8.85 -19.01 0.89
CA GLY A 107 -9.06 -18.97 -0.56
C GLY A 107 -10.51 -18.72 -1.01
N LYS A 108 -11.53 -18.89 -0.14
CA LYS A 108 -12.91 -18.42 -0.42
C LYS A 108 -13.12 -16.96 -0.02
N ALA A 109 -12.42 -16.52 1.01
CA ALA A 109 -12.28 -15.12 1.40
C ALA A 109 -10.78 -14.83 1.58
N TYR A 110 -10.29 -13.75 0.98
CA TYR A 110 -8.89 -13.38 1.03
C TYR A 110 -8.71 -11.87 0.88
N MET A 111 -7.61 -11.37 1.43
CA MET A 111 -7.20 -9.97 1.35
C MET A 111 -6.01 -9.76 0.40
N THR A 112 -5.25 -10.81 0.14
CA THR A 112 -4.07 -10.77 -0.72
C THR A 112 -4.12 -11.93 -1.71
N ALA A 113 -3.27 -11.89 -2.74
CA ALA A 113 -3.30 -12.87 -3.84
C ALA A 113 -2.83 -14.28 -3.44
N SER A 114 -2.21 -14.43 -2.26
CA SER A 114 -1.69 -15.72 -1.80
C SER A 114 -1.74 -15.86 -0.27
N ALA A 115 -1.95 -17.09 0.20
CA ALA A 115 -1.80 -17.40 1.64
C ALA A 115 -0.33 -17.52 2.08
N ASN A 116 0.62 -17.55 1.14
CA ASN A 116 2.04 -17.60 1.44
C ASN A 116 2.64 -16.17 1.41
N TYR A 117 3.15 -15.70 2.55
CA TYR A 117 3.72 -14.36 2.66
C TYR A 117 4.84 -14.09 1.66
N TRP A 118 5.74 -15.05 1.43
CA TRP A 118 6.85 -14.87 0.50
C TRP A 118 6.38 -14.81 -0.95
N ASP A 119 5.31 -15.54 -1.26
CA ASP A 119 4.69 -15.48 -2.57
C ASP A 119 4.12 -14.08 -2.86
N VAL A 120 3.40 -13.51 -1.87
CA VAL A 120 2.92 -12.12 -1.93
C VAL A 120 4.06 -11.13 -2.14
N VAL A 121 5.16 -11.29 -1.40
CA VAL A 121 6.31 -10.37 -1.49
C VAL A 121 7.00 -10.46 -2.86
N PHE A 122 7.28 -11.66 -3.35
CA PHE A 122 8.16 -11.86 -4.51
C PHE A 122 7.43 -11.90 -5.85
N PHE A 123 6.12 -12.17 -5.87
CA PHE A 123 5.37 -12.36 -7.12
C PHE A 123 4.14 -11.46 -7.27
N HIS A 124 3.70 -10.80 -6.19
CA HIS A 124 2.50 -9.95 -6.22
C HIS A 124 2.83 -8.50 -5.85
N SER A 125 2.33 -8.02 -4.72
CA SER A 125 2.22 -6.59 -4.44
C SER A 125 3.57 -5.92 -4.17
N VAL A 126 4.40 -6.47 -3.28
CA VAL A 126 5.62 -5.78 -2.80
C VAL A 126 6.61 -5.53 -3.92
N ILE A 127 6.99 -6.58 -4.68
CA ILE A 127 7.94 -6.47 -5.78
C ILE A 127 7.48 -5.48 -6.86
N VAL A 128 6.18 -5.46 -7.16
CA VAL A 128 5.57 -4.59 -8.18
C VAL A 128 5.52 -3.12 -7.72
N THR A 129 5.47 -2.86 -6.41
CA THR A 129 5.44 -1.50 -5.87
C THR A 129 6.82 -0.86 -5.68
N ILE A 130 7.90 -1.64 -5.56
CA ILE A 130 9.28 -1.10 -5.46
C ILE A 130 9.61 -0.08 -6.58
N PRO A 131 9.32 -0.34 -7.87
CA PRO A 131 9.49 0.66 -8.93
C PRO A 131 8.78 1.99 -8.66
N ILE A 132 7.59 1.95 -8.06
CA ILE A 132 6.83 3.15 -7.70
C ILE A 132 7.51 3.91 -6.56
N PHE A 133 8.07 3.20 -5.55
CA PHE A 133 8.88 3.85 -4.51
C PHE A 133 10.15 4.50 -5.08
N ILE A 134 10.81 3.86 -6.05
CA ILE A 134 11.96 4.46 -6.75
C ILE A 134 11.52 5.74 -7.48
N ALA A 135 10.39 5.70 -8.19
CA ALA A 135 9.82 6.87 -8.85
C ALA A 135 9.53 8.01 -7.86
N TRP A 136 8.99 7.70 -6.68
CA TRP A 136 8.80 8.66 -5.60
C TRP A 136 10.11 9.23 -5.08
N ALA A 137 11.16 8.42 -4.89
CA ALA A 137 12.47 8.92 -4.49
C ALA A 137 13.01 9.94 -5.50
N ILE A 138 12.84 9.70 -6.81
CA ILE A 138 13.24 10.62 -7.88
C ILE A 138 12.40 11.91 -7.85
N LEU A 139 11.09 11.80 -7.65
CA LEU A 139 10.21 12.97 -7.52
C LEU A 139 10.58 13.81 -6.30
N LEU A 140 10.81 13.16 -5.15
CA LEU A 140 11.21 13.83 -3.91
C LEU A 140 12.56 14.52 -4.07
N ARG A 141 13.50 13.94 -4.82
CA ARG A 141 14.79 14.60 -5.13
C ARG A 141 14.58 15.94 -5.84
N ARG A 142 13.58 16.04 -6.72
CA ARG A 142 13.34 17.22 -7.56
C ARG A 142 12.35 18.22 -6.94
N TYR A 143 11.39 17.73 -6.16
CA TYR A 143 10.25 18.51 -5.68
C TYR A 143 10.04 18.36 -4.18
N ALA A 144 9.69 19.47 -3.53
CA ALA A 144 9.48 19.56 -2.09
C ALA A 144 8.06 19.07 -1.70
N PHE A 145 7.69 17.86 -2.10
CA PHE A 145 6.44 17.25 -1.61
C PHE A 145 6.53 17.07 -0.09
N THR A 146 5.51 17.56 0.61
CA THR A 146 5.32 17.35 2.04
C THR A 146 4.88 15.90 2.31
N PRO A 147 5.14 15.37 3.51
CA PRO A 147 4.68 14.02 3.91
C PRO A 147 3.17 13.83 3.70
N LEU A 148 2.39 14.87 3.96
CA LEU A 148 0.94 14.82 3.81
C LEU A 148 0.50 14.82 2.35
N GLN A 149 1.17 15.58 1.48
CA GLN A 149 0.91 15.48 0.03
C GLN A 149 1.25 14.08 -0.47
N ALA A 150 2.37 13.49 -0.03
CA ALA A 150 2.74 12.14 -0.39
C ALA A 150 1.71 11.10 0.08
N PHE A 151 1.26 11.20 1.33
CA PHE A 151 0.17 10.36 1.87
C PHE A 151 -1.05 10.35 0.96
N TRP A 152 -1.54 11.53 0.56
CA TRP A 152 -2.74 11.63 -0.27
C TRP A 152 -2.53 11.14 -1.70
N LEU A 153 -1.43 11.55 -2.33
CA LEU A 153 -1.15 11.20 -3.73
C LEU A 153 -0.85 9.71 -3.89
N PHE A 154 -0.10 9.12 -2.96
CA PHE A 154 0.15 7.68 -2.96
C PHE A 154 -1.08 6.90 -2.52
N GLY A 155 -1.86 7.42 -1.56
CA GLY A 155 -3.17 6.88 -1.18
C GLY A 155 -4.11 6.73 -2.38
N LEU A 156 -4.22 7.78 -3.20
CA LEU A 156 -4.99 7.76 -4.44
C LEU A 156 -4.39 6.83 -5.50
N THR A 157 -3.05 6.76 -5.58
CA THR A 157 -2.37 5.80 -6.48
C THR A 157 -2.76 4.38 -6.11
N GLY A 158 -2.76 4.04 -4.83
CA GLY A 158 -3.19 2.73 -4.35
C GLY A 158 -4.65 2.41 -4.65
N VAL A 159 -5.57 3.38 -4.51
CA VAL A 159 -6.97 3.18 -4.93
C VAL A 159 -7.08 2.86 -6.42
N ILE A 160 -6.29 3.53 -7.27
CA ILE A 160 -6.27 3.24 -8.71
C ILE A 160 -5.75 1.81 -8.95
N MET A 161 -4.74 1.37 -8.20
CA MET A 161 -4.24 -0.01 -8.31
C MET A 161 -5.32 -1.03 -7.88
N GLU A 162 -6.05 -0.76 -6.80
CA GLU A 162 -7.19 -1.58 -6.38
C GLU A 162 -8.32 -1.60 -7.42
N MET A 163 -8.58 -0.47 -8.09
CA MET A 163 -9.55 -0.45 -9.19
C MET A 163 -9.12 -1.30 -10.37
N VAL A 164 -7.82 -1.31 -10.70
CA VAL A 164 -7.27 -2.13 -11.78
C VAL A 164 -7.34 -3.61 -11.42
N PHE A 165 -7.07 -3.96 -10.16
CA PHE A 165 -7.08 -5.35 -9.69
C PHE A 165 -8.49 -5.90 -9.47
N SER A 166 -9.34 -5.15 -8.76
CA SER A 166 -10.63 -5.62 -8.25
C SER A 166 -11.85 -4.98 -8.92
N GLY A 167 -11.68 -3.92 -9.72
CA GLY A 167 -12.76 -3.26 -10.45
C GLY A 167 -13.19 -1.87 -9.89
N PRO A 168 -14.03 -1.14 -10.63
CA PRO A 168 -14.32 0.29 -10.37
C PRO A 168 -15.08 0.56 -9.06
N GLN A 169 -15.73 -0.44 -8.47
CA GLN A 169 -16.43 -0.33 -7.18
C GLN A 169 -15.50 0.08 -6.03
N GLN A 170 -14.19 -0.10 -6.18
CA GLN A 170 -13.20 0.35 -5.19
C GLN A 170 -13.18 1.87 -5.01
N LEU A 171 -13.71 2.65 -5.97
CA LEU A 171 -13.91 4.09 -5.80
C LEU A 171 -14.83 4.44 -4.62
N LEU A 172 -15.81 3.59 -4.31
CA LEU A 172 -16.70 3.79 -3.16
C LEU A 172 -15.96 3.62 -1.84
N GLN A 173 -14.82 2.93 -1.86
CA GLN A 173 -13.97 2.63 -0.72
C GLN A 173 -12.74 3.55 -0.64
N LEU A 174 -12.74 4.67 -1.36
CA LEU A 174 -11.68 5.71 -1.29
C LEU A 174 -11.23 6.04 0.16
N PRO A 175 -12.14 6.28 1.13
CA PRO A 175 -11.75 6.64 2.49
C PRO A 175 -11.10 5.48 3.27
N PHE A 176 -11.31 4.24 2.82
CA PHE A 176 -10.69 3.04 3.36
C PHE A 176 -9.29 2.84 2.75
N TRP A 177 -9.16 2.90 1.43
CA TRP A 177 -7.89 2.61 0.76
C TRP A 177 -6.85 3.74 0.90
N ILE A 178 -7.27 5.00 0.88
CA ILE A 178 -6.31 6.13 0.95
C ILE A 178 -5.42 6.04 2.19
N PRO A 179 -5.94 5.83 3.41
CA PRO A 179 -5.10 5.68 4.59
C PRO A 179 -4.18 4.46 4.55
N ILE A 180 -4.65 3.31 4.05
CA ILE A 180 -3.85 2.08 3.96
C ILE A 180 -2.57 2.34 3.16
N TYR A 181 -2.70 2.80 1.92
CA TYR A 181 -1.55 3.07 1.07
C TYR A 181 -0.79 4.32 1.52
N GLY A 182 -1.50 5.39 1.90
CA GLY A 182 -0.88 6.65 2.28
C GLY A 182 0.13 6.53 3.42
N MET A 183 -0.12 5.65 4.40
CA MET A 183 0.84 5.42 5.48
C MET A 183 2.11 4.70 5.05
N MET A 184 2.07 3.88 3.99
CA MET A 184 3.26 3.22 3.47
C MET A 184 4.34 4.23 3.06
N ILE A 185 3.94 5.45 2.67
CA ILE A 185 4.87 6.48 2.18
C ILE A 185 5.01 7.69 3.13
N TRP A 186 4.00 7.98 3.96
CA TRP A 186 3.99 9.19 4.79
C TRP A 186 5.23 9.31 5.69
N LEU A 187 5.52 8.26 6.46
CA LEU A 187 6.65 8.27 7.39
C LEU A 187 8.01 8.22 6.67
N PRO A 188 8.19 7.42 5.59
CA PRO A 188 9.39 7.51 4.76
C PRO A 188 9.65 8.92 4.23
N VAL A 189 8.64 9.63 3.73
CA VAL A 189 8.79 11.02 3.26
C VAL A 189 9.14 11.96 4.41
N TYR A 190 8.56 11.76 5.59
CA TYR A 190 8.92 12.52 6.79
C TYR A 190 10.40 12.39 7.18
N CYS A 191 11.01 11.23 6.89
CA CYS A 191 12.41 10.95 7.21
C CYS A 191 13.39 11.52 6.17
N VAL A 192 12.93 11.92 4.98
CA VAL A 192 13.79 12.47 3.92
C VAL A 192 14.49 13.74 4.43
N PRO A 193 15.81 13.89 4.20
CA PRO A 193 16.52 15.06 4.66
C PRO A 193 16.13 16.35 3.94
N GLU A 194 16.51 17.47 4.55
CA GLU A 194 16.49 18.76 3.87
C GLU A 194 17.41 18.71 2.66
N ARG A 195 16.97 19.36 1.59
CA ARG A 195 17.58 19.25 0.26
C ARG A 195 17.11 20.41 -0.60
N GLU A 196 17.90 20.72 -1.62
CA GLU A 196 17.55 21.68 -2.64
C GLU A 196 16.49 21.11 -3.59
N ALA A 197 15.22 21.19 -3.18
CA ALA A 197 14.08 20.75 -3.99
C ALA A 197 13.21 21.93 -4.42
N LYS A 198 12.67 21.85 -5.64
CA LYS A 198 11.79 22.88 -6.19
C LYS A 198 10.45 22.89 -5.45
N PRO A 199 9.82 24.06 -5.24
CA PRO A 199 8.48 24.11 -4.66
C PRO A 199 7.46 23.37 -5.56
N VAL A 200 6.52 22.68 -4.92
CA VAL A 200 5.44 21.98 -5.62
C VAL A 200 4.45 23.00 -6.20
N ARG A 201 4.03 22.78 -7.45
CA ARG A 201 3.04 23.57 -8.18
C ARG A 201 1.83 22.67 -8.45
N PRO A 202 0.62 23.21 -8.69
CA PRO A 202 -0.58 22.39 -8.86
C PRO A 202 -0.45 21.27 -9.92
N TRP A 203 0.19 21.53 -11.05
CA TRP A 203 0.37 20.51 -12.09
C TRP A 203 1.35 19.38 -11.67
N HIS A 204 2.24 19.62 -10.69
CA HIS A 204 3.12 18.58 -10.17
C HIS A 204 2.34 17.47 -9.46
N TYR A 205 1.09 17.69 -9.04
CA TYR A 205 0.25 16.65 -8.43
C TYR A 205 -0.13 15.53 -9.39
N ALA A 206 -0.04 15.74 -10.72
CA ALA A 206 -0.22 14.67 -11.70
C ALA A 206 1.03 13.78 -11.85
N LEU A 207 2.20 14.26 -11.42
CA LEU A 207 3.47 13.56 -11.65
C LEU A 207 3.58 12.21 -10.91
N PRO A 208 3.14 12.04 -9.65
CA PRO A 208 3.17 10.74 -9.00
C PRO A 208 2.42 9.66 -9.77
N PHE A 209 1.26 9.98 -10.33
CA PHE A 209 0.45 9.05 -11.11
C PHE A 209 1.14 8.66 -12.42
N LEU A 210 1.63 9.66 -13.17
CA LEU A 210 2.37 9.41 -14.40
C LEU A 210 3.66 8.62 -14.13
N ALA A 211 4.37 8.95 -13.06
CA ALA A 211 5.60 8.28 -12.68
C ALA A 211 5.34 6.83 -12.24
N ALA A 212 4.23 6.56 -11.54
CA ALA A 212 3.81 5.20 -11.20
C ALA A 212 3.52 4.37 -12.46
N VAL A 213 2.77 4.92 -13.43
CA VAL A 213 2.49 4.26 -14.72
C VAL A 213 3.78 3.95 -15.47
N ILE A 214 4.69 4.93 -15.60
CA ILE A 214 5.97 4.74 -16.28
C ILE A 214 6.83 3.71 -15.56
N ALA A 215 6.90 3.76 -14.23
CA ALA A 215 7.71 2.83 -13.44
C ALA A 215 7.21 1.39 -13.56
N LEU A 216 5.89 1.18 -13.50
CA LEU A 216 5.28 -0.13 -13.69
C LEU A 216 5.49 -0.64 -15.11
N ALA A 217 5.25 0.19 -16.13
CA ALA A 217 5.48 -0.19 -17.52
C ALA A 217 6.95 -0.58 -17.77
N ALA A 218 7.90 0.20 -17.22
CA ALA A 218 9.32 -0.12 -17.30
C ALA A 218 9.66 -1.43 -16.58
N PHE A 219 9.09 -1.66 -15.38
CA PHE A 219 9.29 -2.90 -14.64
C PHE A 219 8.80 -4.12 -15.43
N TYR A 220 7.56 -4.11 -15.92
CA TYR A 220 7.03 -5.21 -16.70
C TYR A 220 7.79 -5.44 -18.01
N LEU A 221 8.23 -4.37 -18.69
CA LEU A 221 9.09 -4.48 -19.87
C LEU A 221 10.42 -5.15 -19.54
N ILE A 222 11.09 -4.73 -18.46
CA ILE A 222 12.36 -5.33 -18.00
C ILE A 222 12.16 -6.81 -17.66
N MET A 223 11.13 -7.15 -16.88
CA MET A 223 10.83 -8.53 -16.52
C MET A 223 10.51 -9.39 -17.75
N THR A 224 9.81 -8.84 -18.74
CA THR A 224 9.54 -9.52 -20.01
C THR A 224 10.84 -9.80 -20.78
N ILE A 225 11.73 -8.81 -20.88
CA ILE A 225 13.03 -8.96 -21.55
C ILE A 225 13.88 -10.00 -20.82
N ILE A 226 13.98 -9.93 -19.48
CA ILE A 226 14.69 -10.91 -18.67
C ILE A 226 14.16 -12.31 -18.97
N GLY A 227 12.83 -12.49 -19.00
CA GLY A 227 12.26 -13.79 -19.27
C GLY A 227 12.46 -14.29 -20.69
N ILE A 228 12.52 -13.41 -21.69
CA ILE A 228 12.87 -13.80 -23.07
C ILE A 228 14.32 -14.26 -23.13
N VAL A 229 15.25 -13.54 -22.46
CA VAL A 229 16.69 -13.81 -22.51
C VAL A 229 17.08 -15.05 -21.69
N THR A 230 16.49 -15.22 -20.52
CA THR A 230 16.87 -16.26 -19.55
C THR A 230 15.96 -17.48 -19.59
N GLY A 231 14.82 -17.41 -20.26
CA GLY A 231 13.74 -18.39 -20.14
C GLY A 231 12.98 -18.35 -18.80
N PHE A 232 13.42 -17.52 -17.84
CA PHE A 232 12.79 -17.39 -16.53
C PHE A 232 11.62 -16.39 -16.59
N GLN A 233 10.41 -16.90 -16.46
CA GLN A 233 9.16 -16.17 -16.68
C GLN A 233 8.36 -16.04 -15.37
N PRO A 234 8.88 -15.31 -14.35
CA PRO A 234 8.35 -15.34 -12.99
C PRO A 234 6.97 -14.74 -12.82
N PHE A 235 6.53 -13.86 -13.73
CA PHE A 235 5.22 -13.18 -13.61
C PHE A 235 4.19 -13.68 -14.62
N THR A 236 4.63 -14.27 -15.73
CA THR A 236 3.73 -14.77 -16.79
C THR A 236 3.25 -16.19 -16.52
N ASN A 237 4.08 -17.01 -15.85
CA ASN A 237 3.72 -18.38 -15.47
C ASN A 237 3.25 -18.52 -14.02
N HIS A 238 3.37 -17.46 -13.22
CA HIS A 238 2.90 -17.47 -11.84
C HIS A 238 1.39 -17.18 -11.80
N PRO A 239 0.59 -17.98 -11.08
CA PRO A 239 -0.84 -17.75 -11.00
C PRO A 239 -1.14 -16.39 -10.37
N MET A 240 -2.17 -15.70 -10.89
CA MET A 240 -2.65 -14.43 -10.35
C MET A 240 -3.19 -14.56 -8.93
N ILE A 241 -3.69 -15.74 -8.57
CA ILE A 241 -4.18 -16.08 -7.24
C ILE A 241 -3.69 -17.48 -6.89
N HIS A 242 -3.11 -17.65 -5.70
CA HIS A 242 -2.49 -18.89 -5.28
C HIS A 242 -2.92 -19.30 -3.86
N PHE A 243 -3.88 -20.23 -3.80
CA PHE A 243 -4.37 -20.80 -2.54
C PHE A 243 -4.26 -22.32 -2.54
N PRO A 244 -4.12 -22.95 -1.36
CA PRO A 244 -4.27 -24.40 -1.24
C PRO A 244 -5.62 -24.85 -1.83
N PRO A 245 -5.70 -26.08 -2.37
CA PRO A 245 -6.97 -26.64 -2.82
C PRO A 245 -8.03 -26.55 -1.73
N ILE A 246 -9.19 -26.02 -2.08
CA ILE A 246 -10.34 -25.95 -1.19
C ILE A 246 -10.90 -27.38 -1.09
N THR A 247 -10.70 -28.04 0.05
CA THR A 247 -11.40 -29.30 0.34
C THR A 247 -12.83 -28.98 0.75
N GLU A 248 -13.80 -29.53 0.01
CA GLU A 248 -15.24 -29.46 0.33
C GLU A 248 -15.57 -30.18 1.64
#